data_AF-A0A9D0Y2D7-F1
#
_entry.id   AF-A0A9D0Y2D7-F1
#
_cell.length_a   1.000
_cell.length_b   1.000
_cell.length_c   1.000
_cell.angle_alpha   90.00
_cell.angle_beta   90.00
_cell.angle_gamma   90.00
#
_symmetry.space_group_name_H-M   'P 1'
#
loop_
_entity.id
_entity.type
_entity.pdbx_description
1 polymer ?
#
loop_
_entity_poly.entity_id
_entity_poly.type
_entity_poly.pdbx_seq_one_letter_code
_entity_poly.pdbx_strand_id
1 'polypeptide(L)'
;MPKNLVIVESPAKAKTIKKFLGRNYKVMASNGHVRDLPKSQLGIDTENDYEPKYITIRGKGPLLAELRKEAKKADKIYLATDPDREGEAISWHLSKALKLEEGQYSRITFNEITKDAVKDSINEAREIDMDLVNAQQARRVLDRMVGYKISPVLWSKVKRGLSAGRVQSVALRIICDREKEISEFLPVEYWNLYVELDVPENKGTLKVKFLGDAEGNAIEIGSEEQLNKILKEIENEDFVISELKKTTRRKKSPRPFTTSTMQQEASKRLNFSTSKTMTIAQQLYEGVDIKGHGTVGLITYLRTDSTRVSDTADQNVKEYIKETYGDNYVDEGKAKS
;
A
#
# COMPACT_ATOMS: atom_id res chain seq x y z
N MET A 1 -12.89 22.45 31.75
CA MET A 1 -11.58 22.09 31.15
C MET A 1 -11.69 20.69 30.56
N PRO A 2 -10.98 20.36 29.47
CA PRO A 2 -10.96 18.98 28.97
C PRO A 2 -10.40 18.06 30.06
N LYS A 3 -11.08 16.94 30.32
CA LYS A 3 -10.68 15.94 31.32
C LYS A 3 -9.67 14.95 30.77
N ASN A 4 -9.71 14.67 29.46
CA ASN A 4 -8.89 13.64 28.84
C ASN A 4 -7.95 14.22 27.78
N LEU A 5 -6.78 13.61 27.60
CA LEU A 5 -5.82 13.94 26.54
C LEU A 5 -5.80 12.82 25.49
N VAL A 6 -5.84 13.17 24.22
CA VAL A 6 -5.68 12.25 23.08
C VAL A 6 -4.45 12.69 22.29
N ILE A 7 -3.50 11.79 22.08
CA ILE A 7 -2.26 12.06 21.32
C ILE A 7 -2.30 11.25 20.02
N VAL A 8 -2.21 11.93 18.88
CA VAL A 8 -2.20 11.34 17.53
C VAL A 8 -0.90 11.66 16.81
N GLU A 9 -0.64 11.03 15.66
CA GLU A 9 0.62 11.27 14.93
C GLU A 9 0.66 12.62 14.19
N SER A 10 -0.45 13.09 13.61
CA SER A 10 -0.47 14.23 12.70
C SER A 10 -1.43 15.35 13.13
N PRO A 11 -1.16 16.61 12.75
CA PRO A 11 -2.07 17.73 13.01
C PRO A 11 -3.43 17.61 12.31
N ALA A 12 -3.47 17.06 11.08
CA ALA A 12 -4.72 16.89 10.35
C ALA A 12 -5.64 15.89 11.05
N LYS A 13 -5.07 14.74 11.47
CA LYS A 13 -5.76 13.74 12.29
C LYS A 13 -6.28 14.34 13.59
N ALA A 14 -5.50 15.19 14.24
CA ALA A 14 -5.91 15.88 15.47
C ALA A 14 -7.12 16.79 15.24
N LYS A 15 -7.13 17.56 14.14
CA LYS A 15 -8.23 18.45 13.75
C LYS A 15 -9.52 17.66 13.49
N THR A 16 -9.43 16.53 12.78
CA THR A 16 -10.56 15.66 12.46
C THR A 16 -11.17 15.05 13.73
N ILE A 17 -10.35 14.39 14.56
CA ILE A 17 -10.80 13.68 15.78
C ILE A 17 -11.38 14.64 16.83
N LYS A 18 -10.82 15.85 16.96
CA LYS A 18 -11.32 16.86 17.89
C LYS A 18 -12.80 17.20 17.65
N LYS A 19 -13.28 17.13 16.40
CA LYS A 19 -14.69 17.37 16.08
C LYS A 19 -15.61 16.26 16.60
N PHE A 20 -15.14 15.03 16.65
CA PHE A 20 -15.95 13.87 17.04
C PHE A 20 -16.02 13.68 18.56
N LEU A 21 -14.92 13.94 19.27
CA LEU A 21 -14.81 13.74 20.72
C LEU A 21 -15.36 14.91 21.55
N GLY A 22 -15.51 16.10 20.96
CA GLY A 22 -16.11 17.25 21.63
C GLY A 22 -15.23 17.87 22.73
N ARG A 23 -15.87 18.61 23.65
CA ARG A 23 -15.17 19.51 24.61
C ARG A 23 -14.45 18.80 25.75
N ASN A 24 -14.77 17.53 26.02
CA ASN A 24 -14.17 16.76 27.12
C ASN A 24 -12.75 16.27 26.81
N TYR A 25 -12.32 16.32 25.55
CA TYR A 25 -11.04 15.81 25.10
C TYR A 25 -10.17 16.95 24.54
N LYS A 26 -8.92 17.01 25.01
CA LYS A 26 -7.85 17.77 24.37
C LYS A 26 -7.17 16.82 23.37
N VAL A 27 -7.10 17.20 22.10
CA VAL A 27 -6.42 16.41 21.07
C VAL A 27 -5.14 17.12 20.65
N MET A 28 -4.01 16.43 20.67
CA MET A 28 -2.68 16.94 20.32
C MET A 28 -1.94 16.00 19.37
N ALA A 29 -1.01 16.53 18.57
CA ALA A 29 -0.22 15.75 17.64
C ALA A 29 1.23 15.59 18.12
N SER A 30 1.81 14.38 17.98
CA SER A 30 3.22 14.11 18.23
C SER A 30 4.14 14.48 17.06
N ASN A 31 3.54 14.74 15.88
CA ASN A 31 4.22 14.95 14.60
C ASN A 31 5.12 13.75 14.25
N GLY A 32 4.57 12.54 14.37
CA GLY A 32 5.27 11.26 14.18
C GLY A 32 6.11 10.83 15.37
N HIS A 33 7.24 10.16 15.09
CA HIS A 33 8.19 9.67 16.09
C HIS A 33 8.76 10.82 16.95
N VAL A 34 8.94 10.55 18.25
CA VAL A 34 9.51 11.50 19.23
C VAL A 34 10.89 11.07 19.75
N ARG A 35 11.21 9.79 19.60
CA ARG A 35 12.48 9.17 19.95
C ARG A 35 13.01 8.38 18.75
N ASP A 36 14.31 8.29 18.61
CA ASP A 36 14.99 7.42 17.64
C ASP A 36 16.38 7.05 18.17
N LEU A 37 17.02 6.08 17.53
CA LEU A 37 18.41 5.75 17.76
C LEU A 37 19.33 6.94 17.38
N PRO A 38 20.46 7.15 18.08
CA PRO A 38 21.46 8.17 17.75
C PRO A 38 21.86 8.15 16.28
N LYS A 39 22.02 9.33 15.66
CA LYS A 39 22.34 9.46 14.23
C LYS A 39 23.77 9.03 13.88
N SER A 40 24.71 9.20 14.80
CA SER A 40 26.16 9.04 14.55
C SER A 40 26.79 7.88 15.33
N GLN A 41 25.97 7.03 15.96
CA GLN A 41 26.42 5.86 16.71
C GLN A 41 25.52 4.68 16.37
N LEU A 42 26.02 3.44 16.51
CA LEU A 42 25.21 2.24 16.27
C LEU A 42 23.94 2.28 17.12
N GLY A 43 24.07 2.64 18.41
CA GLY A 43 22.93 2.82 19.32
C GLY A 43 22.23 1.52 19.68
N ILE A 44 22.88 0.38 19.46
CA ILE A 44 22.41 -0.97 19.79
C ILE A 44 23.52 -1.61 20.58
N ASP A 45 23.19 -2.13 21.75
CA ASP A 45 24.10 -2.91 22.58
C ASP A 45 24.10 -4.37 22.13
N THR A 46 25.11 -4.79 21.38
CA THR A 46 25.18 -6.16 20.83
C THR A 46 25.56 -7.21 21.87
N GLU A 47 26.06 -6.80 23.04
CA GLU A 47 26.47 -7.72 24.10
C GLU A 47 25.31 -7.98 25.08
N ASN A 48 24.35 -7.05 25.17
CA ASN A 48 23.19 -7.14 26.06
C ASN A 48 21.88 -7.20 25.25
N ASP A 49 21.61 -8.37 24.65
CA ASP A 49 20.35 -8.71 23.96
C ASP A 49 19.87 -7.67 22.92
N TYR A 50 20.81 -7.04 22.21
CA TYR A 50 20.52 -6.02 21.20
C TYR A 50 19.76 -4.79 21.73
N GLU A 51 19.95 -4.42 23.00
CA GLU A 51 19.19 -3.35 23.63
C GLU A 51 19.37 -2.00 22.87
N PRO A 52 18.28 -1.39 22.36
CA PRO A 52 18.35 -0.15 21.62
C PRO A 52 18.41 1.08 22.54
N LYS A 53 19.45 1.90 22.38
CA LYS A 53 19.58 3.20 23.04
C LYS A 53 18.79 4.26 22.28
N TYR A 54 17.56 4.54 22.71
CA TYR A 54 16.76 5.63 22.13
C TYR A 54 17.02 6.97 22.78
N ILE A 55 17.20 7.99 21.95
CA ILE A 55 17.30 9.40 22.34
C ILE A 55 16.11 10.20 21.82
N THR A 56 15.80 11.32 22.48
CA THR A 56 14.83 12.28 21.96
C THR A 56 15.32 12.87 20.65
N ILE A 57 14.45 12.91 19.64
CA ILE A 57 14.78 13.50 18.34
C ILE A 57 15.02 15.01 18.52
N ARG A 58 16.12 15.52 17.95
CA ARG A 58 16.47 16.95 17.99
C ARG A 58 15.31 17.80 17.46
N GLY A 59 14.95 18.85 18.21
CA GLY A 59 13.83 19.74 17.88
C GLY A 59 12.48 19.35 18.49
N LYS A 60 12.31 18.13 19.01
CA LYS A 60 11.06 17.68 19.67
C LYS A 60 10.92 18.10 21.14
N GLY A 61 11.95 18.74 21.71
CA GLY A 61 11.97 19.16 23.13
C GLY A 61 10.78 20.03 23.54
N PRO A 62 10.48 21.14 22.83
CA PRO A 62 9.34 22.00 23.14
C PRO A 62 8.00 21.26 23.06
N LEU A 63 7.81 20.43 22.02
CA LEU A 63 6.60 19.62 21.86
C LEU A 63 6.40 18.63 23.02
N LEU A 64 7.45 17.93 23.42
CA LEU A 64 7.38 17.01 24.57
C LEU A 64 7.12 17.75 25.88
N ALA A 65 7.63 18.96 26.05
CA ALA A 65 7.33 19.78 27.23
C ALA A 65 5.84 20.16 27.27
N GLU A 66 5.26 20.54 26.13
CA GLU A 66 3.83 20.84 26.03
C GLU A 66 2.97 19.59 26.29
N LEU A 67 3.30 18.47 25.66
CA LEU A 67 2.60 17.19 25.87
C LEU A 67 2.66 16.75 27.34
N ARG A 68 3.82 16.87 28.01
CA ARG A 68 3.93 16.56 29.45
C ARG A 68 3.08 17.50 30.30
N LYS A 69 3.00 18.78 29.96
CA LYS A 69 2.17 19.76 30.69
C LYS A 69 0.69 19.40 30.61
N GLU A 70 0.21 19.01 29.43
CA GLU A 70 -1.19 18.63 29.25
C GLU A 70 -1.48 17.23 29.80
N ALA A 71 -0.54 16.28 29.70
CA ALA A 71 -0.65 14.95 30.29
C ALA A 71 -0.84 15.02 31.82
N LYS A 72 -0.10 15.88 32.52
CA LYS A 72 -0.24 16.09 33.98
C LYS A 72 -1.60 16.65 34.42
N LYS A 73 -2.35 17.27 33.51
CA LYS A 73 -3.67 17.85 33.79
C LYS A 73 -4.81 16.89 33.43
N ALA A 74 -4.52 15.84 32.68
CA ALA A 74 -5.52 14.92 32.16
C ALA A 74 -5.78 13.81 33.18
N ASP A 75 -7.06 13.48 33.36
CA ASP A 75 -7.51 12.34 34.17
C ASP A 75 -7.11 11.02 33.48
N LYS A 76 -7.20 10.98 32.14
CA LYS A 76 -6.82 9.82 31.32
C LYS A 76 -6.19 10.24 30.00
N ILE A 77 -5.18 9.49 29.57
CA ILE A 77 -4.44 9.73 28.32
C ILE A 77 -4.76 8.61 27.32
N TYR A 78 -5.10 8.98 26.08
CA TYR A 78 -5.35 8.05 24.99
C TYR A 78 -4.29 8.24 23.90
N LEU A 79 -3.62 7.14 23.54
CA LEU A 79 -2.65 7.10 22.46
C LEU A 79 -3.34 6.56 21.21
N ALA A 80 -3.53 7.45 20.22
CA ALA A 80 -4.38 7.26 19.05
C ALA A 80 -3.58 7.29 17.73
N THR A 81 -2.39 6.70 17.76
CA THR A 81 -1.56 6.49 16.57
C THR A 81 -2.18 5.45 15.64
N ASP A 82 -1.67 5.34 14.42
CA ASP A 82 -2.20 4.45 13.39
C ASP A 82 -2.21 2.96 13.81
N PRO A 83 -3.11 2.14 13.24
CA PRO A 83 -3.30 0.74 13.64
C PRO A 83 -2.26 -0.21 13.02
N ASP A 84 -1.00 0.23 12.90
CA ASP A 84 0.11 -0.58 12.43
C ASP A 84 1.23 -0.66 13.50
N ARG A 85 2.23 -1.50 13.26
CA ARG A 85 3.38 -1.63 14.18
C ARG A 85 4.17 -0.34 14.37
N GLU A 86 4.17 0.56 13.38
CA GLU A 86 4.85 1.86 13.50
C GLU A 86 4.09 2.77 14.47
N GLY A 87 2.76 2.82 14.33
CA GLY A 87 1.89 3.51 15.26
C GLY A 87 2.01 2.95 16.68
N GLU A 88 2.08 1.63 16.84
CA GLU A 88 2.26 1.00 18.15
C GLU A 88 3.59 1.42 18.79
N ALA A 89 4.69 1.39 18.02
CA ALA A 89 6.01 1.85 18.48
C ALA A 89 6.03 3.36 18.83
N ILE A 90 5.33 4.21 18.07
CA ILE A 90 5.20 5.64 18.41
C ILE A 90 4.48 5.81 19.75
N SER A 91 3.39 5.06 19.98
CA SER A 91 2.66 5.06 21.25
C SER A 91 3.56 4.64 22.42
N TRP A 92 4.34 3.58 22.24
CA TRP A 92 5.31 3.14 23.24
C TRP A 92 6.41 4.19 23.49
N HIS A 93 6.95 4.79 22.44
CA HIS A 93 7.92 5.87 22.58
C HIS A 93 7.35 7.09 23.30
N LEU A 94 6.08 7.43 23.07
CA LEU A 94 5.38 8.50 23.77
C LEU A 94 5.23 8.20 25.26
N SER A 95 4.78 7.00 25.63
CA SER A 95 4.63 6.63 27.05
C SER A 95 5.96 6.77 27.80
N LYS A 96 7.05 6.27 27.21
CA LYS A 96 8.40 6.40 27.79
C LYS A 96 8.94 7.83 27.77
N ALA A 97 8.71 8.61 26.69
CA ALA A 97 9.19 9.99 26.58
C ALA A 97 8.47 10.96 27.53
N LEU A 98 7.19 10.71 27.78
CA LEU A 98 6.34 11.48 28.68
C LEU A 98 6.42 10.99 30.13
N LYS A 99 7.06 9.83 30.37
CA LYS A 99 7.16 9.16 31.67
C LYS A 99 5.79 8.83 32.26
N LEU A 100 4.91 8.27 31.43
CA LEU A 100 3.59 7.84 31.86
C LEU A 100 3.71 6.50 32.61
N GLU A 101 3.03 6.40 33.74
CA GLU A 101 2.90 5.18 34.51
C GLU A 101 1.83 4.26 33.90
N GLU A 102 1.94 2.96 34.17
CA GLU A 102 0.91 2.00 33.80
C GLU A 102 -0.44 2.40 34.42
N GLY A 103 -1.52 2.25 33.67
CA GLY A 103 -2.86 2.72 34.05
C GLY A 103 -3.16 4.20 33.78
N GLN A 104 -2.15 5.07 33.58
CA GLN A 104 -2.38 6.48 33.23
C GLN A 104 -2.79 6.68 31.76
N TYR A 105 -2.48 5.70 30.91
CA TYR A 105 -2.73 5.77 29.47
C TYR A 105 -3.39 4.51 28.93
N SER A 106 -4.07 4.65 27.79
CA SER A 106 -4.63 3.54 27.04
C SER A 106 -4.42 3.76 25.53
N ARG A 107 -4.29 2.67 24.79
CA ARG A 107 -4.13 2.64 23.35
C ARG A 107 -5.51 2.52 22.69
N ILE A 108 -5.79 3.37 21.71
CA ILE A 108 -7.01 3.30 20.90
C ILE A 108 -6.67 3.26 19.42
N THR A 109 -7.29 2.36 18.67
CA THR A 109 -7.05 2.17 17.23
C THR A 109 -8.34 2.28 16.45
N PHE A 110 -8.27 2.77 15.23
CA PHE A 110 -9.39 2.80 14.29
C PHE A 110 -8.83 2.70 12.87
N ASN A 111 -9.56 1.98 12.01
CA ASN A 111 -9.20 1.80 10.60
C ASN A 111 -9.78 2.90 9.70
N GLU A 112 -10.61 3.77 10.25
CA GLU A 112 -11.22 4.90 9.56
C GLU A 112 -11.47 6.03 10.56
N ILE A 113 -11.52 7.27 10.08
CA ILE A 113 -11.71 8.44 10.94
C ILE A 113 -13.15 8.93 10.81
N THR A 114 -14.09 8.10 11.26
CA THR A 114 -15.52 8.41 11.36
C THR A 114 -15.91 8.73 12.80
N LYS A 115 -17.06 9.38 12.99
CA LYS A 115 -17.54 9.77 14.33
C LYS A 115 -17.75 8.56 15.24
N ASP A 116 -18.31 7.49 14.68
CA ASP A 116 -18.67 6.28 15.43
C ASP A 116 -17.41 5.47 15.73
N ALA A 117 -16.56 5.18 14.73
CA ALA A 117 -15.30 4.46 14.94
C ALA A 117 -14.39 5.13 15.99
N VAL A 118 -14.30 6.47 15.99
CA VAL A 118 -13.49 7.21 16.97
C VAL A 118 -14.09 7.10 18.38
N LYS A 119 -15.42 7.11 18.53
CA LYS A 119 -16.08 6.96 19.84
C LYS A 119 -15.99 5.53 20.35
N ASP A 120 -16.24 4.55 19.49
CA ASP A 120 -16.19 3.13 19.83
C ASP A 120 -14.78 2.72 20.25
N SER A 121 -13.75 3.26 19.59
CA SER A 121 -12.35 3.01 19.96
C SER A 121 -11.99 3.41 21.39
N ILE A 122 -12.72 4.34 22.02
CA ILE A 122 -12.51 4.72 23.43
C ILE A 122 -13.04 3.64 24.37
N ASN A 123 -14.14 2.97 24.01
CA ASN A 123 -14.70 1.87 24.78
C ASN A 123 -13.84 0.60 24.64
N GLU A 124 -13.19 0.44 23.51
CA GLU A 124 -12.26 -0.66 23.20
C GLU A 124 -10.80 -0.34 23.56
N ALA A 125 -10.59 0.65 24.42
CA ALA A 125 -9.24 1.06 24.81
C ALA A 125 -8.48 -0.10 25.47
N ARG A 126 -7.29 -0.38 24.97
CA ARG A 126 -6.43 -1.49 25.40
C ARG A 126 -5.07 -1.02 25.88
N GLU A 127 -4.26 -1.94 26.38
CA GLU A 127 -2.84 -1.69 26.60
C GLU A 127 -2.06 -1.68 25.29
N ILE A 128 -0.81 -1.19 25.34
CA ILE A 128 0.09 -1.26 24.19
C ILE A 128 0.45 -2.72 23.93
N ASP A 129 0.35 -3.12 22.68
CA ASP A 129 0.74 -4.45 22.21
C ASP A 129 2.26 -4.48 22.07
N MET A 130 2.92 -5.14 23.03
CA MET A 130 4.37 -5.24 23.06
C MET A 130 4.94 -6.14 21.96
N ASP A 131 4.17 -7.06 21.38
CA ASP A 131 4.63 -7.88 20.26
C ASP A 131 4.76 -7.03 18.99
N LEU A 132 3.79 -6.14 18.74
CA LEU A 132 3.87 -5.17 17.64
C LEU A 132 5.03 -4.18 17.84
N VAL A 133 5.23 -3.70 19.07
CA VAL A 133 6.38 -2.85 19.41
C VAL A 133 7.69 -3.60 19.14
N ASN A 134 7.86 -4.79 19.70
CA ASN A 134 9.06 -5.61 19.56
C ASN A 134 9.33 -5.95 18.09
N ALA A 135 8.30 -6.24 17.30
CA ALA A 135 8.45 -6.45 15.85
C ALA A 135 8.98 -5.19 15.13
N GLN A 136 8.53 -4.01 15.51
CA GLN A 136 9.04 -2.74 14.97
C GLN A 136 10.49 -2.49 15.41
N GLN A 137 10.80 -2.72 16.70
CA GLN A 137 12.14 -2.56 17.25
C GLN A 137 13.14 -3.52 16.61
N ALA A 138 12.79 -4.80 16.46
CA ALA A 138 13.60 -5.81 15.80
C ALA A 138 13.93 -5.40 14.36
N ARG A 139 12.95 -4.89 13.61
CA ARG A 139 13.18 -4.32 12.27
C ARG A 139 14.15 -3.13 12.33
N ARG A 140 13.95 -2.19 13.26
CA ARG A 140 14.79 -0.99 13.42
C ARG A 140 16.23 -1.35 13.75
N VAL A 141 16.43 -2.31 14.65
CA VAL A 141 17.73 -2.87 15.07
C VAL A 141 18.42 -3.55 13.91
N LEU A 142 17.72 -4.44 13.19
CA LEU A 142 18.25 -5.16 12.04
C LEU A 142 18.71 -4.21 10.92
N ASP A 143 17.86 -3.25 10.53
CA ASP A 143 18.19 -2.30 9.46
C ASP A 143 19.37 -1.40 9.86
N ARG A 144 19.48 -1.04 11.15
CA ARG A 144 20.61 -0.29 11.70
C ARG A 144 21.90 -1.09 11.67
N MET A 145 21.88 -2.36 12.07
CA MET A 145 23.05 -3.24 12.04
C MET A 145 23.57 -3.45 10.62
N VAL A 146 22.68 -3.75 9.65
CA VAL A 146 23.06 -3.92 8.24
C VAL A 146 23.67 -2.63 7.70
N GLY A 147 23.02 -1.49 7.95
CA GLY A 147 23.53 -0.18 7.50
C GLY A 147 24.93 0.12 8.03
N TYR A 148 25.16 -0.05 9.35
CA TYR A 148 26.46 0.27 9.97
C TYR A 148 27.56 -0.72 9.62
N LYS A 149 27.27 -2.02 9.50
CA LYS A 149 28.29 -3.04 9.21
C LYS A 149 28.65 -3.10 7.73
N ILE A 150 27.70 -2.87 6.82
CA ILE A 150 27.92 -3.10 5.38
C ILE A 150 28.24 -1.80 4.62
N SER A 151 27.71 -0.64 5.01
CA SER A 151 27.99 0.62 4.28
C SER A 151 29.48 0.97 4.19
N PRO A 152 30.32 0.79 5.24
CA PRO A 152 31.77 1.04 5.13
C PRO A 152 32.45 0.17 4.06
N VAL A 153 32.00 -1.07 3.88
CA VAL A 153 32.50 -1.96 2.82
C VAL A 153 32.19 -1.38 1.45
N LEU A 154 30.94 -0.94 1.22
CA LEU A 154 30.53 -0.29 -0.03
C LEU A 154 31.33 0.99 -0.31
N TRP A 155 31.68 1.76 0.72
CA TRP A 155 32.50 2.95 0.55
C TRP A 155 33.93 2.62 0.11
N SER A 156 34.49 1.54 0.65
CA SER A 156 35.85 1.09 0.32
C SER A 156 35.94 0.40 -1.05
N LYS A 157 34.88 -0.27 -1.50
CA LYS A 157 34.90 -1.13 -2.70
C LYS A 157 34.17 -0.55 -3.91
N VAL A 158 33.24 0.37 -3.72
CA VAL A 158 32.37 0.88 -4.79
C VAL A 158 32.45 2.41 -4.86
N LYS A 159 31.85 3.11 -3.88
CA LYS A 159 31.82 4.58 -3.85
C LYS A 159 31.48 5.08 -2.45
N ARG A 160 32.23 6.08 -1.97
CA ARG A 160 31.93 6.77 -0.70
C ARG A 160 30.53 7.39 -0.74
N GLY A 161 29.78 7.25 0.35
CA GLY A 161 28.43 7.83 0.50
C GLY A 161 27.28 6.91 0.08
N LEU A 162 27.55 5.69 -0.39
CA LEU A 162 26.51 4.69 -0.64
C LEU A 162 25.90 4.17 0.67
N SER A 163 24.63 3.77 0.64
CA SER A 163 23.98 3.16 1.81
C SER A 163 23.71 1.68 1.55
N ALA A 164 23.99 0.85 2.55
CA ALA A 164 23.56 -0.54 2.54
C ALA A 164 22.17 -0.65 3.19
N GLY A 165 21.24 -1.30 2.49
CA GLY A 165 19.89 -1.53 2.98
C GLY A 165 19.40 -2.91 2.58
N ARG A 166 18.99 -3.72 3.55
CA ARG A 166 18.61 -5.13 3.34
C ARG A 166 17.51 -5.33 2.29
N VAL A 167 16.51 -4.45 2.26
CA VAL A 167 15.39 -4.52 1.29
C VAL A 167 15.75 -3.77 0.00
N GLN A 168 16.42 -2.64 0.10
CA GLN A 168 16.78 -1.80 -1.05
C GLN A 168 17.77 -2.51 -2.00
N SER A 169 18.72 -3.27 -1.47
CA SER A 169 19.68 -4.03 -2.28
C SER A 169 19.01 -5.15 -3.08
N VAL A 170 18.02 -5.84 -2.50
CA VAL A 170 17.25 -6.87 -3.22
C VAL A 170 16.38 -6.25 -4.32
N ALA A 171 15.74 -5.11 -4.04
CA ALA A 171 14.97 -4.39 -5.06
C ALA A 171 15.86 -3.90 -6.22
N LEU A 172 17.05 -3.37 -5.91
CA LEU A 172 18.04 -2.99 -6.93
C LEU A 172 18.47 -4.22 -7.74
N ARG A 173 18.71 -5.36 -7.09
CA ARG A 173 19.07 -6.61 -7.77
C ARG A 173 18.01 -7.04 -8.77
N ILE A 174 16.72 -6.97 -8.44
CA ILE A 174 15.64 -7.34 -9.38
C ILE A 174 15.72 -6.49 -10.67
N ILE A 175 16.03 -5.20 -10.54
CA ILE A 175 16.19 -4.31 -11.69
C ILE A 175 17.44 -4.68 -12.50
N CYS A 176 18.57 -4.91 -11.84
CA CYS A 176 19.81 -5.33 -12.51
C CYS A 176 19.66 -6.68 -13.21
N ASP A 177 18.98 -7.65 -12.59
CA ASP A 177 18.74 -8.97 -13.16
C ASP A 177 17.86 -8.85 -14.42
N ARG A 178 16.81 -8.00 -14.40
CA ARG A 178 16.00 -7.70 -15.60
C ARG A 178 16.81 -7.01 -16.69
N GLU A 179 17.64 -6.03 -16.35
CA GLU A 179 18.49 -5.35 -17.34
C GLU A 179 19.47 -6.34 -17.99
N LYS A 180 20.00 -7.27 -17.19
CA LYS A 180 20.85 -8.35 -17.68
C LYS A 180 20.09 -9.26 -18.66
N GLU A 181 18.88 -9.70 -18.31
CA GLU A 181 18.01 -10.48 -19.21
C GLU A 181 17.79 -9.76 -20.55
N ILE A 182 17.55 -8.44 -20.54
CA ILE A 182 17.38 -7.63 -21.75
C ILE A 182 18.70 -7.56 -22.55
N SER A 183 19.84 -7.38 -21.89
CA SER A 183 21.14 -7.29 -22.55
C SER A 183 21.61 -8.61 -23.17
N GLU A 184 21.21 -9.73 -22.58
CA GLU A 184 21.54 -11.09 -23.03
C GLU A 184 20.52 -11.62 -24.05
N PHE A 185 19.41 -10.91 -24.28
CA PHE A 185 18.41 -11.29 -25.24
C PHE A 185 18.95 -11.18 -26.67
N LEU A 186 19.02 -12.30 -27.38
CA LEU A 186 19.36 -12.37 -28.80
C LEU A 186 18.04 -12.39 -29.61
N PRO A 187 17.68 -11.30 -30.31
CA PRO A 187 16.48 -11.27 -31.11
C PRO A 187 16.55 -12.30 -32.24
N VAL A 188 15.48 -13.08 -32.39
CA VAL A 188 15.31 -14.01 -33.51
C VAL A 188 14.26 -13.41 -34.46
N GLU A 189 14.59 -13.38 -35.74
CA GLU A 189 13.69 -12.89 -36.77
C GLU A 189 12.58 -13.92 -37.04
N TYR A 190 11.34 -13.45 -37.15
CA TYR A 190 10.19 -14.28 -37.47
C TYR A 190 9.13 -13.44 -38.20
N TRP A 191 8.27 -14.11 -38.96
CA TRP A 191 7.20 -13.50 -39.73
C TRP A 191 5.84 -13.94 -39.19
N ASN A 192 4.87 -13.01 -39.17
CA ASN A 192 3.47 -13.34 -38.99
C ASN A 192 2.77 -13.19 -40.34
N LEU A 193 2.13 -14.26 -40.82
CA LEU A 193 1.27 -14.21 -42.00
C LEU A 193 -0.18 -13.98 -41.56
N TYR A 194 -0.81 -12.96 -42.15
CA TYR A 194 -2.23 -12.67 -41.99
C TYR A 194 -2.90 -12.68 -43.36
N VAL A 195 -4.09 -13.26 -43.44
CA VAL A 195 -4.93 -13.27 -44.65
C VAL A 195 -6.19 -12.47 -44.36
N GLU A 196 -6.59 -11.61 -45.29
CA GLU A 196 -7.86 -10.91 -45.24
C GLU A 196 -8.84 -11.63 -46.17
N LEU A 197 -9.91 -12.19 -45.60
CA LEU A 197 -10.89 -12.99 -46.30
C LEU A 197 -12.20 -12.22 -46.42
N ASP A 198 -12.74 -12.12 -47.63
CA ASP A 198 -14.09 -11.61 -47.85
C ASP A 198 -15.12 -12.64 -47.37
N VAL A 199 -16.04 -12.22 -46.52
CA VAL A 199 -17.14 -13.07 -46.04
C VAL A 199 -18.37 -12.80 -46.89
N PRO A 200 -18.79 -13.73 -47.80
CA PRO A 200 -19.81 -13.46 -48.81
C PRO A 200 -21.15 -12.98 -48.24
N GLU A 201 -21.53 -13.49 -47.06
CA GLU A 201 -22.82 -13.20 -46.43
C GLU A 201 -22.84 -11.93 -45.58
N ASN A 202 -21.68 -11.35 -45.20
CA ASN A 202 -21.63 -10.32 -44.14
C ASN A 202 -20.96 -8.99 -44.54
N LYS A 203 -20.64 -8.78 -45.83
CA LYS A 203 -20.00 -7.54 -46.36
C LYS A 203 -18.80 -7.02 -45.53
N GLY A 204 -18.14 -7.90 -44.81
CA GLY A 204 -17.01 -7.59 -43.94
C GLY A 204 -15.82 -8.46 -44.27
N THR A 205 -14.63 -7.94 -44.02
CA THR A 205 -13.38 -8.68 -44.13
C THR A 205 -13.05 -9.35 -42.79
N LEU A 206 -12.60 -10.60 -42.85
CA LEU A 206 -12.09 -11.34 -41.70
C LEU A 206 -10.57 -11.43 -41.80
N LYS A 207 -9.86 -10.87 -40.82
CA LYS A 207 -8.41 -11.03 -40.70
C LYS A 207 -8.08 -12.29 -39.92
N VAL A 208 -7.54 -13.30 -40.60
CA VAL A 208 -7.09 -14.55 -39.98
C VAL A 208 -5.56 -14.59 -39.90
N LYS A 209 -5.01 -15.16 -38.83
CA LYS A 209 -3.58 -15.36 -38.65
C LYS A 209 -3.24 -16.80 -39.03
N PHE A 210 -2.19 -17.02 -39.82
CA PHE A 210 -1.62 -18.35 -40.04
C PHE A 210 -1.10 -18.92 -38.72
N LEU A 211 -1.52 -20.14 -38.38
CA LEU A 211 -1.17 -20.78 -37.11
C LEU A 211 -0.28 -22.02 -37.28
N GLY A 212 -0.35 -22.72 -38.42
CA GLY A 212 0.22 -24.05 -38.54
C GLY A 212 -0.23 -24.81 -39.77
N ASP A 213 0.16 -26.09 -39.83
CA ASP A 213 -0.27 -27.01 -40.87
C ASP A 213 -1.71 -27.53 -40.67
N ALA A 214 -2.18 -28.34 -41.62
CA ALA A 214 -3.50 -28.95 -41.60
C ALA A 214 -3.69 -29.99 -40.48
N GLU A 215 -2.61 -30.49 -39.89
CA GLU A 215 -2.65 -31.42 -38.74
C GLU A 215 -2.78 -30.68 -37.40
N GLY A 216 -2.69 -29.34 -37.42
CA GLY A 216 -2.78 -28.48 -36.25
C GLY A 216 -1.45 -28.27 -35.54
N ASN A 217 -0.32 -28.65 -36.16
CA ASN A 217 1.00 -28.37 -35.63
C ASN A 217 1.31 -26.89 -35.82
N ALA A 218 1.64 -26.20 -34.73
CA ALA A 218 1.98 -24.79 -34.79
C ALA A 218 3.28 -24.60 -35.58
N ILE A 219 3.27 -23.71 -36.58
CA ILE A 219 4.43 -23.37 -37.40
C ILE A 219 4.80 -21.90 -37.17
N GLU A 220 6.03 -21.68 -36.69
CA GLU A 220 6.65 -20.35 -36.72
C GLU A 220 7.38 -20.16 -38.05
N ILE A 221 7.16 -19.00 -38.68
CA ILE A 221 7.80 -18.66 -39.95
C ILE A 221 9.13 -17.97 -39.62
N GLY A 222 10.24 -18.68 -39.77
CA GLY A 222 11.57 -18.22 -39.36
C GLY A 222 12.39 -17.53 -40.45
N SER A 223 11.89 -17.47 -41.69
CA SER A 223 12.57 -16.77 -42.79
C SER A 223 11.59 -16.25 -43.85
N GLU A 224 12.03 -15.26 -44.62
CA GLU A 224 11.31 -14.76 -45.79
C GLU A 224 11.10 -15.86 -46.84
N GLU A 225 12.07 -16.77 -47.02
CA GLU A 225 11.94 -17.90 -47.94
C GLU A 225 10.79 -18.84 -47.54
N GLN A 226 10.68 -19.14 -46.23
CA GLN A 226 9.59 -19.95 -45.70
C GLN A 226 8.24 -19.23 -45.88
N LEU A 227 8.18 -17.92 -45.63
CA LEU A 227 6.99 -17.11 -45.88
C LEU A 227 6.57 -17.18 -47.35
N ASN A 228 7.50 -16.95 -48.28
CA ASN A 228 7.24 -16.96 -49.71
C ASN A 228 6.78 -18.32 -50.21
N LYS A 229 7.28 -19.41 -49.60
CA LYS A 229 6.79 -20.76 -49.89
C LYS A 229 5.33 -20.92 -49.48
N ILE A 230 4.98 -20.52 -48.25
CA ILE A 230 3.59 -20.58 -47.74
C ILE A 230 2.67 -19.71 -48.59
N LEU A 231 3.09 -18.49 -48.95
CA LEU A 231 2.31 -17.58 -49.80
C LEU A 231 1.95 -18.23 -51.14
N LYS A 232 2.91 -18.89 -51.80
CA LYS A 232 2.66 -19.59 -53.08
C LYS A 232 1.68 -20.74 -52.94
N GLU A 233 1.69 -21.44 -51.80
CA GLU A 233 0.77 -22.55 -51.53
C GLU A 233 -0.67 -22.07 -51.30
N ILE A 234 -0.88 -20.82 -50.86
CA ILE A 234 -2.22 -20.30 -50.52
C ILE A 234 -2.79 -19.25 -51.49
N GLU A 235 -1.98 -18.71 -52.41
CA GLU A 235 -2.32 -17.53 -53.23
C GLU A 235 -3.60 -17.67 -54.06
N ASN A 236 -4.01 -18.90 -54.39
CA ASN A 236 -5.22 -19.18 -55.17
C ASN A 236 -6.10 -20.27 -54.55
N GLU A 237 -5.98 -20.50 -53.24
CA GLU A 237 -6.77 -21.51 -52.53
C GLU A 237 -8.01 -20.90 -51.88
N ASP A 238 -9.09 -21.69 -51.84
CA ASP A 238 -10.31 -21.32 -51.13
C ASP A 238 -10.17 -21.64 -49.63
N PHE A 239 -10.47 -20.65 -48.78
CA PHE A 239 -10.43 -20.82 -47.33
C PHE A 239 -11.79 -21.30 -46.81
N VAL A 240 -11.79 -22.45 -46.13
CA VAL A 240 -12.98 -23.01 -45.48
C VAL A 240 -12.85 -22.99 -43.96
N ILE A 241 -13.97 -22.78 -43.27
CA ILE A 241 -14.02 -22.86 -41.80
C ILE A 241 -14.01 -24.34 -41.41
N SER A 242 -12.91 -24.80 -40.81
CA SER A 242 -12.78 -26.17 -40.29
C SER A 242 -13.45 -26.36 -38.92
N GLU A 243 -13.38 -25.36 -38.04
CA GLU A 243 -13.97 -25.40 -36.71
C GLU A 243 -14.52 -24.02 -36.30
N LEU A 244 -15.71 -24.00 -35.70
CA LEU A 244 -16.27 -22.80 -35.05
C LEU A 244 -16.53 -23.08 -33.58
N LYS A 245 -15.70 -22.50 -32.71
CA LYS A 245 -15.82 -22.66 -31.26
C LYS A 245 -16.37 -21.42 -30.57
N LYS A 246 -17.62 -21.50 -30.09
CA LYS A 246 -18.25 -20.43 -29.30
C LYS A 246 -18.16 -20.75 -27.81
N THR A 247 -17.43 -19.92 -27.06
CA THR A 247 -17.31 -20.05 -25.60
C THR A 247 -17.76 -18.79 -24.89
N THR A 248 -18.50 -18.96 -23.80
CA THR A 248 -18.84 -17.85 -22.90
C THR A 248 -17.75 -17.68 -21.85
N ARG A 249 -17.18 -16.48 -21.74
CA ARG A 249 -16.22 -16.14 -20.68
C ARG A 249 -16.85 -15.14 -19.71
N ARG A 250 -16.84 -15.45 -18.42
CA ARG A 250 -17.25 -14.52 -17.36
C ARG A 250 -16.03 -13.83 -16.78
N LYS A 251 -16.01 -12.49 -16.82
CA LYS A 251 -14.97 -11.68 -16.16
C LYS A 251 -15.41 -11.43 -14.71
N LYS A 252 -14.55 -11.77 -13.75
CA LYS A 252 -14.80 -11.45 -12.33
C LYS A 252 -14.46 -9.98 -12.07
N SER A 253 -15.23 -9.36 -11.18
CA SER A 253 -14.96 -8.01 -10.69
C SER A 253 -13.64 -7.96 -9.93
N PRO A 254 -12.91 -6.83 -9.98
CA PRO A 254 -11.71 -6.63 -9.18
C PRO A 254 -12.04 -6.66 -7.69
N ARG A 255 -11.06 -7.05 -6.87
CA ARG A 255 -11.19 -6.99 -5.41
C ARG A 255 -11.04 -5.53 -4.92
N PRO A 256 -11.52 -5.22 -3.71
CA PRO A 256 -11.18 -3.97 -3.03
C PRO A 256 -9.67 -3.77 -2.95
N PHE A 257 -9.27 -2.49 -2.89
CA PHE A 257 -7.86 -2.12 -2.90
C PHE A 257 -7.12 -2.51 -1.61
N THR A 258 -5.98 -3.17 -1.78
CA THR A 258 -4.87 -3.21 -0.83
C THR A 258 -3.87 -2.09 -1.16
N THR A 259 -2.87 -1.85 -0.30
CA THR A 259 -1.81 -0.85 -0.59
C THR A 259 -1.12 -1.12 -1.92
N SER A 260 -0.79 -2.39 -2.21
CA SER A 260 -0.05 -2.76 -3.42
C SER A 260 -0.89 -2.62 -4.69
N THR A 261 -2.16 -3.03 -4.65
CA THR A 261 -3.06 -2.92 -5.81
C THR A 261 -3.48 -1.48 -6.06
N MET A 262 -3.69 -0.67 -5.02
CA MET A 262 -3.92 0.77 -5.13
C MET A 262 -2.74 1.47 -5.80
N GLN A 263 -1.50 1.20 -5.36
CA GLN A 263 -0.31 1.80 -5.95
C GLN A 263 -0.13 1.41 -7.42
N GLN A 264 -0.37 0.14 -7.77
CA GLN A 264 -0.30 -0.34 -9.14
C GLN A 264 -1.34 0.33 -10.04
N GLU A 265 -2.60 0.38 -9.63
CA GLU A 265 -3.66 1.00 -10.44
C GLU A 265 -3.48 2.52 -10.55
N ALA A 266 -3.02 3.19 -9.50
CA ALA A 266 -2.69 4.63 -9.56
C ALA A 266 -1.52 4.91 -10.52
N SER A 267 -0.51 4.04 -10.56
CA SER A 267 0.58 4.15 -11.54
C SER A 267 0.07 3.93 -12.96
N LYS A 268 -0.71 2.87 -13.20
CA LYS A 268 -1.23 2.53 -14.54
C LYS A 268 -2.24 3.55 -15.08
N ARG A 269 -3.16 4.02 -14.25
CA ARG A 269 -4.31 4.85 -14.68
C ARG A 269 -4.08 6.35 -14.53
N LEU A 270 -3.30 6.75 -13.53
CA LEU A 270 -3.11 8.17 -13.17
C LEU A 270 -1.67 8.64 -13.37
N ASN A 271 -0.76 7.75 -13.77
CA ASN A 271 0.68 8.02 -13.88
C ASN A 271 1.28 8.60 -12.59
N PHE A 272 0.79 8.16 -11.42
CA PHE A 272 1.33 8.58 -10.14
C PHE A 272 2.49 7.68 -9.71
N SER A 273 3.55 8.31 -9.17
CA SER A 273 4.56 7.56 -8.42
C SER A 273 3.96 6.99 -7.14
N THR A 274 4.54 5.89 -6.64
CA THR A 274 4.09 5.26 -5.38
C THR A 274 4.09 6.25 -4.22
N SER A 275 5.11 7.11 -4.13
CA SER A 275 5.21 8.17 -3.11
C SER A 275 4.08 9.21 -3.20
N LYS A 276 3.73 9.63 -4.42
CA LYS A 276 2.62 10.56 -4.65
C LYS A 276 1.28 9.93 -4.25
N THR A 277 1.04 8.69 -4.65
CA THR A 277 -0.17 7.94 -4.27
C THR A 277 -0.31 7.85 -2.75
N MET A 278 0.76 7.49 -2.04
CA MET A 278 0.71 7.35 -0.59
C MET A 278 0.53 8.69 0.13
N THR A 279 1.12 9.77 -0.38
CA THR A 279 0.92 11.12 0.17
C THR A 279 -0.54 11.55 0.06
N ILE A 280 -1.15 11.35 -1.11
CA ILE A 280 -2.55 11.69 -1.35
C ILE A 280 -3.46 10.80 -0.48
N ALA A 281 -3.24 9.49 -0.47
CA ALA A 281 -4.01 8.57 0.35
C ALA A 281 -3.94 8.93 1.85
N GLN A 282 -2.76 9.37 2.35
CA GLN A 282 -2.62 9.78 3.74
C GLN A 282 -3.49 11.00 4.05
N GLN A 283 -3.53 11.98 3.14
CA GLN A 283 -4.41 13.14 3.28
C GLN A 283 -5.89 12.74 3.26
N LEU A 284 -6.27 11.83 2.37
CA LEU A 284 -7.65 11.33 2.30
C LEU A 284 -8.06 10.57 3.57
N TYR A 285 -7.14 9.80 4.18
CA TYR A 285 -7.39 9.08 5.43
C TYR A 285 -7.45 10.02 6.64
N GLU A 286 -6.47 10.90 6.82
CA GLU A 286 -6.39 11.82 7.96
C GLU A 286 -7.46 12.91 7.95
N GLY A 287 -7.84 13.30 6.74
CA GLY A 287 -8.96 14.18 6.45
C GLY A 287 -8.58 15.40 5.61
N VAL A 288 -9.48 15.75 4.70
CA VAL A 288 -9.36 16.92 3.81
C VAL A 288 -10.50 17.90 4.10
N ASP A 289 -10.23 19.20 3.99
CA ASP A 289 -11.24 20.23 4.21
C ASP A 289 -12.20 20.29 3.00
N ILE A 290 -13.45 19.86 3.21
CA ILE A 290 -14.52 19.90 2.20
C ILE A 290 -15.43 21.09 2.50
N LYS A 291 -15.68 21.92 1.49
CA LYS A 291 -16.58 23.09 1.59
C LYS A 291 -17.97 22.62 2.07
N GLY A 292 -18.47 23.21 3.14
CA GLY A 292 -19.77 22.85 3.74
C GLY A 292 -19.75 21.69 4.74
N HIS A 293 -18.72 20.83 4.71
CA HIS A 293 -18.61 19.65 5.59
C HIS A 293 -17.41 19.71 6.55
N GLY A 294 -16.46 20.63 6.31
CA GLY A 294 -15.20 20.76 7.04
C GLY A 294 -14.22 19.61 6.73
N THR A 295 -13.17 19.48 7.53
CA THR A 295 -12.25 18.31 7.56
C THR A 295 -12.97 16.99 7.80
N VAL A 296 -12.91 16.09 6.81
CA VAL A 296 -13.52 14.74 6.81
C VAL A 296 -12.53 13.73 6.23
N GLY A 297 -12.42 12.54 6.85
CA GLY A 297 -11.69 11.39 6.29
C GLY A 297 -12.53 10.68 5.22
N LEU A 298 -11.95 10.45 4.05
CA LEU A 298 -12.63 9.95 2.85
C LEU A 298 -12.34 8.49 2.53
N ILE A 299 -11.30 7.91 3.11
CA ILE A 299 -10.93 6.50 2.90
C ILE A 299 -10.58 5.83 4.22
N THR A 300 -10.59 4.50 4.21
CA THR A 300 -10.05 3.67 5.28
C THR A 300 -8.52 3.70 5.29
N TYR A 301 -7.92 3.06 6.28
CA TYR A 301 -6.47 3.05 6.47
C TYR A 301 -5.75 2.46 5.25
N LEU A 302 -4.85 3.25 4.69
CA LEU A 302 -4.23 3.00 3.40
C LEU A 302 -3.10 1.96 3.41
N ARG A 303 -2.57 1.60 4.60
CA ARG A 303 -1.52 0.59 4.77
C ARG A 303 -2.15 -0.72 5.21
N THR A 304 -2.67 -1.46 4.24
CA THR A 304 -3.38 -2.73 4.46
C THR A 304 -3.07 -3.73 3.34
N ASP A 305 -2.97 -4.99 3.73
CA ASP A 305 -2.94 -6.16 2.87
C ASP A 305 -4.29 -6.88 2.80
N SER A 306 -5.29 -6.40 3.54
CA SER A 306 -6.63 -6.97 3.58
C SER A 306 -7.51 -6.45 2.44
N THR A 307 -8.30 -7.36 1.86
CA THR A 307 -9.40 -7.02 0.94
C THR A 307 -10.77 -7.03 1.61
N ARG A 308 -10.81 -7.19 2.95
CA ARG A 308 -12.04 -7.29 3.72
C ARG A 308 -12.78 -5.96 3.75
N VAL A 309 -14.09 -6.01 3.55
CA VAL A 309 -15.00 -4.87 3.66
C VAL A 309 -15.84 -5.03 4.94
N SER A 310 -16.17 -3.93 5.63
CA SER A 310 -17.09 -3.98 6.77
C SER A 310 -18.53 -4.18 6.29
N ASP A 311 -19.37 -4.81 7.11
CA ASP A 311 -20.78 -5.05 6.75
C ASP A 311 -21.51 -3.73 6.42
N THR A 312 -21.21 -2.66 7.16
CA THR A 312 -21.75 -1.32 6.91
C THR A 312 -21.33 -0.78 5.53
N ALA A 313 -20.06 -0.95 5.15
CA ALA A 313 -19.58 -0.49 3.85
C ALA A 313 -20.14 -1.34 2.69
N ASP A 314 -20.28 -2.66 2.88
CA ASP A 314 -20.91 -3.55 1.90
C ASP A 314 -22.36 -3.15 1.65
N GLN A 315 -23.13 -2.91 2.73
CA GLN A 315 -24.53 -2.49 2.63
C GLN A 315 -24.67 -1.14 1.91
N ASN A 316 -23.88 -0.12 2.30
CA ASN A 316 -23.93 1.20 1.66
C ASN A 316 -23.60 1.14 0.17
N VAL A 317 -22.63 0.30 -0.23
CA VAL A 317 -22.26 0.12 -1.64
C VAL A 317 -23.36 -0.61 -2.41
N LYS A 318 -23.99 -1.63 -1.81
CA LYS A 318 -25.11 -2.35 -2.42
C LYS A 318 -26.32 -1.44 -2.66
N GLU A 319 -26.66 -0.60 -1.69
CA GLU A 319 -27.72 0.40 -1.82
C GLU A 319 -27.39 1.40 -2.94
N TYR A 320 -26.17 1.94 -2.95
CA TYR A 320 -25.73 2.85 -4.02
C TYR A 320 -25.79 2.22 -5.42
N ILE A 321 -25.33 0.96 -5.56
CA ILE A 321 -25.37 0.25 -6.83
C ILE A 321 -26.81 0.01 -7.26
N LYS A 322 -27.68 -0.41 -6.33
CA LYS A 322 -29.10 -0.61 -6.59
C LYS A 322 -29.78 0.67 -7.09
N GLU A 323 -29.56 1.79 -6.40
CA GLU A 323 -30.17 3.07 -6.75
C GLU A 323 -29.64 3.63 -8.08
N THR A 324 -28.34 3.45 -8.36
CA THR A 324 -27.69 4.07 -9.53
C THR A 324 -27.77 3.20 -10.79
N TYR A 325 -27.67 1.88 -10.66
CA TYR A 325 -27.53 0.94 -11.78
C TYR A 325 -28.65 -0.10 -11.85
N GLY A 326 -29.46 -0.24 -10.80
CA GLY A 326 -30.58 -1.20 -10.72
C GLY A 326 -30.21 -2.55 -10.10
N ASP A 327 -31.22 -3.30 -9.70
CA ASP A 327 -31.07 -4.56 -8.95
C ASP A 327 -30.21 -5.62 -9.68
N ASN A 328 -30.23 -5.66 -11.01
CA ASN A 328 -29.47 -6.62 -11.81
C ASN A 328 -27.95 -6.46 -11.72
N TYR A 329 -27.46 -5.34 -11.19
CA TYR A 329 -26.03 -5.05 -11.00
C TYR A 329 -25.56 -5.25 -9.56
N VAL A 330 -26.46 -5.53 -8.63
CA VAL A 330 -26.13 -5.81 -7.23
C VAL A 330 -25.66 -7.26 -7.14
N ASP A 331 -24.47 -7.48 -6.57
CA ASP A 331 -24.01 -8.83 -6.28
C ASP A 331 -24.78 -9.39 -5.08
N GLU A 332 -25.44 -10.55 -5.25
CA GLU A 332 -26.14 -11.27 -4.17
C GLU A 332 -25.15 -11.96 -3.20
N GLY A 333 -23.87 -12.03 -3.56
CA GLY A 333 -22.82 -12.55 -2.67
C GLY A 333 -22.50 -11.63 -1.49
N LYS A 334 -22.03 -12.20 -0.38
CA LYS A 334 -21.25 -11.44 0.61
C LYS A 334 -19.89 -11.09 -0.01
N ALA A 335 -19.45 -9.83 0.11
CA ALA A 335 -18.07 -9.48 -0.23
C ALA A 335 -17.14 -10.44 0.52
N LYS A 336 -16.42 -11.28 -0.24
CA LYS A 336 -15.63 -12.38 0.35
C LYS A 336 -14.58 -11.81 1.31
N SER A 337 -14.63 -12.30 2.55
CA SER A 337 -13.69 -12.06 3.65
C SER A 337 -12.25 -12.30 3.26
#